data_AF-A0A843YF48-F1
#
_entry.id   AF-A0A843YF48-F1
#
_cell.length_a   1.000
_cell.length_b   1.000
_cell.length_c   1.000
_cell.angle_alpha   90.00
_cell.angle_beta   90.00
_cell.angle_gamma   90.00
#
_symmetry.space_group_name_H-M   'P 1'
#
loop_
_entity.id
_entity.type
_entity.pdbx_description
1 polymer ?
#
loop_
_entity_poly.entity_id
_entity_poly.type
_entity_poly.pdbx_seq_one_letter_code
_entity_poly.pdbx_strand_id
1 'polypeptide(L)'
;MTRKTFQRLSEDVRRRELIEATLNVVADHGLHAASARKIAAEAGVSAGLIRHYFASKDEMVREAYAYLIGMLTGQAARDADAPDRSAESRLASFIARNLSEPNLSSFKVSLWATFIGVVRSDPEFDRIHKESYGEFLEILEGLIPEVLAAHGRSVTAAETKRLSIVVNGVIDGLWLEGSLEHGIYDPSGLAEIGVAACEDLLHLPKGTLTRHIDLDARAQDRARA
;
A
#
# COMPACT_ATOMS: atom_id res chain seq x y z
N MET A 1 27.06 30.48 3.93
CA MET A 1 25.65 30.06 3.78
C MET A 1 25.36 29.92 2.28
N THR A 2 25.36 28.68 1.78
CA THR A 2 25.19 28.41 0.35
C THR A 2 23.71 28.28 0.05
N ARG A 3 23.13 29.28 -0.64
CA ARG A 3 21.73 29.28 -1.07
C ARG A 3 21.56 28.16 -2.10
N LYS A 4 20.87 27.07 -1.73
CA LYS A 4 20.53 25.98 -2.67
C LYS A 4 19.82 26.58 -3.89
N THR A 5 20.39 26.35 -5.07
CA THR A 5 19.84 26.80 -6.35
C THR A 5 18.49 26.15 -6.55
N PHE A 6 17.45 26.98 -6.75
CA PHE A 6 16.09 26.50 -7.02
C PHE A 6 16.08 25.88 -8.42
N GLN A 7 16.28 24.56 -8.48
CA GLN A 7 16.19 23.81 -9.72
C GLN A 7 14.72 23.76 -10.15
N ARG A 8 14.46 24.10 -11.42
CA ARG A 8 13.12 24.13 -12.00
C ARG A 8 12.68 22.69 -12.28
N LEU A 9 12.18 22.02 -11.24
CA LEU A 9 11.49 20.73 -11.35
C LEU A 9 10.19 20.91 -12.14
N SER A 10 9.72 19.84 -12.79
CA SER A 10 8.37 19.85 -13.37
C SER A 10 7.34 20.05 -12.25
N GLU A 11 6.18 20.60 -12.63
CA GLU A 11 5.10 20.90 -11.69
C GLU A 11 4.69 19.66 -10.88
N ASP A 12 4.58 18.51 -11.55
CA ASP A 12 4.22 17.23 -10.92
C ASP A 12 5.28 16.71 -9.93
N VAL A 13 6.56 16.87 -10.24
CA VAL A 13 7.65 16.44 -9.35
C VAL A 13 7.65 17.31 -8.10
N ARG A 14 7.50 18.63 -8.24
CA ARG A 14 7.44 19.53 -7.09
C ARG A 14 6.22 19.23 -6.22
N ARG A 15 5.06 18.99 -6.85
CA ARG A 15 3.83 18.64 -6.14
C ARG A 15 4.01 17.36 -5.32
N ARG A 16 4.66 16.34 -5.88
CA ARG A 16 5.02 15.10 -5.18
C ARG A 16 5.95 15.32 -4.00
N GLU A 17 7.01 16.12 -4.15
CA GLU A 17 7.92 16.44 -3.03
C GLU A 17 7.18 17.10 -1.85
N LEU A 18 6.22 17.98 -2.14
CA LEU A 18 5.41 18.62 -1.10
C LEU A 18 4.47 17.63 -0.41
N ILE A 19 3.93 16.66 -1.16
CA ILE A 19 3.13 15.56 -0.61
C ILE A 19 3.98 14.67 0.30
N GLU A 20 5.17 14.28 -0.13
CA GLU A 20 6.09 13.45 0.67
C GLU A 20 6.54 14.19 1.94
N ALA A 21 6.88 15.48 1.82
CA ALA A 21 7.16 16.32 2.99
C ALA A 21 5.96 16.44 3.93
N THR A 22 4.72 16.44 3.39
CA THR A 22 3.51 16.42 4.20
C THR A 22 3.40 15.13 4.99
N LEU A 23 3.65 13.97 4.36
CA LEU A 23 3.66 12.68 5.03
C LEU A 23 4.73 12.62 6.14
N ASN A 24 5.96 13.07 5.89
CA ASN A 24 7.01 13.11 6.91
C ASN A 24 6.60 13.97 8.12
N VAL A 25 6.09 15.17 7.88
CA VAL A 25 5.64 16.07 8.95
C VAL A 25 4.48 15.48 9.74
N VAL A 26 3.56 14.76 9.08
CA VAL A 26 2.44 14.09 9.76
C VAL A 26 2.94 12.91 10.59
N ALA A 27 3.91 12.13 10.09
CA ALA A 27 4.51 11.03 10.85
C ALA A 27 5.22 11.52 12.11
N ASP A 28 5.97 12.62 12.03
CA ASP A 28 6.78 13.14 13.13
C ASP A 28 6.00 13.97 14.15
N HIS A 29 4.90 14.59 13.74
CA HIS A 29 4.21 15.59 14.56
C HIS A 29 2.70 15.36 14.69
N GLY A 30 2.14 14.39 13.97
CA GLY A 30 0.71 14.18 13.86
C GLY A 30 -0.01 15.21 12.99
N LEU A 31 -1.24 14.86 12.61
CA LEU A 31 -2.07 15.61 11.66
C LEU A 31 -2.38 17.05 12.08
N HIS A 32 -2.65 17.26 13.38
CA HIS A 32 -3.00 18.57 13.90
C HIS A 32 -1.83 19.55 13.86
N ALA A 33 -0.61 19.09 14.19
CA ALA A 33 0.56 19.94 14.24
C ALA A 33 1.25 20.14 12.87
N ALA A 34 0.85 19.38 11.85
CA ALA A 34 1.27 19.59 10.47
C ALA A 34 0.78 20.95 9.97
N SER A 35 1.69 21.85 9.59
CA SER A 35 1.33 23.19 9.11
C SER A 35 2.09 23.50 7.83
N ALA A 36 1.55 24.37 6.98
CA ALA A 36 2.23 24.79 5.74
C ALA A 36 3.65 25.32 6.01
N ARG A 37 3.88 25.98 7.15
CA ARG A 37 5.23 26.41 7.53
C ARG A 37 6.19 25.25 7.80
N LYS A 38 5.75 24.23 8.56
CA LYS A 38 6.55 23.03 8.83
C LYS A 38 6.83 22.24 7.55
N ILE A 39 5.80 22.06 6.72
CA ILE A 39 5.90 21.32 5.44
C ILE A 39 6.83 22.05 4.47
N ALA A 40 6.76 23.39 4.41
CA ALA A 40 7.69 24.17 3.60
C ALA A 40 9.14 24.04 4.10
N ALA A 41 9.34 24.02 5.42
CA ALA A 41 10.65 23.82 6.01
C ALA A 41 11.20 22.41 5.70
N GLU A 42 10.38 21.37 5.84
CA GLU A 42 10.70 19.98 5.50
C GLU A 42 11.09 19.85 4.01
N ALA A 43 10.27 20.40 3.11
CA ALA A 43 10.55 20.40 1.67
C ALA A 43 11.68 21.36 1.24
N GLY A 44 12.21 22.18 2.15
CA GLY A 44 13.24 23.17 1.83
C GLY A 44 12.78 24.30 0.90
N VAL A 45 11.49 24.66 0.93
CA VAL A 45 10.86 25.69 0.08
C VAL A 45 10.26 26.83 0.89
N SER A 46 9.76 27.87 0.20
CA SER A 46 9.01 28.94 0.86
C SER A 46 7.56 28.54 1.12
N ALA A 47 6.97 29.01 2.22
CA ALA A 47 5.55 28.78 2.50
C ALA A 47 4.61 29.39 1.43
N GLY A 48 5.09 30.38 0.67
CA GLY A 48 4.35 30.94 -0.46
C GLY A 48 4.21 29.96 -1.63
N LEU A 49 5.21 29.08 -1.82
CA LEU A 49 5.17 28.06 -2.87
C LEU A 49 4.07 27.02 -2.61
N ILE A 50 3.81 26.64 -1.36
CA ILE A 50 2.73 25.69 -1.03
C ILE A 50 1.38 26.18 -1.53
N ARG A 51 1.08 27.48 -1.36
CA ARG A 51 -0.18 28.08 -1.83
C ARG A 51 -0.34 28.11 -3.35
N HIS A 52 0.75 27.91 -4.09
CA HIS A 52 0.68 27.75 -5.54
C HIS A 52 0.18 26.36 -5.94
N TYR A 53 0.49 25.33 -5.14
CA TYR A 53 0.15 23.93 -5.43
C TYR A 53 -1.14 23.47 -4.74
N PHE A 54 -1.46 24.02 -3.58
CA PHE A 54 -2.62 23.60 -2.78
C PHE A 54 -3.40 24.83 -2.32
N ALA A 55 -4.71 24.81 -2.52
CA ALA A 55 -5.61 25.85 -2.06
C ALA A 55 -5.77 25.86 -0.54
N SER A 56 -5.61 24.71 0.13
CA SER A 56 -5.71 24.62 1.59
C SER A 56 -4.78 23.57 2.21
N LYS A 57 -4.60 23.64 3.53
CA LYS A 57 -3.92 22.58 4.29
C LYS A 57 -4.67 21.25 4.13
N ASP A 58 -5.99 21.27 4.24
CA ASP A 58 -6.80 20.06 4.24
C ASP A 58 -6.75 19.34 2.89
N GLU A 59 -6.75 20.10 1.78
CA GLU A 59 -6.51 19.56 0.43
C GLU A 59 -5.15 18.88 0.33
N MET A 60 -4.07 19.56 0.73
CA MET A 60 -2.72 18.99 0.71
C MET A 60 -2.61 17.70 1.53
N VAL A 61 -3.28 17.66 2.69
CA VAL A 61 -3.30 16.49 3.57
C VAL A 61 -4.13 15.35 2.97
N ARG A 62 -5.28 15.63 2.34
CA ARG A 62 -6.09 14.63 1.62
C ARG A 62 -5.33 14.04 0.44
N GLU A 63 -4.62 14.87 -0.32
CA GLU A 63 -3.75 14.40 -1.39
C GLU A 63 -2.60 13.54 -0.87
N ALA A 64 -2.01 13.91 0.27
CA ALA A 64 -1.00 13.10 0.92
C ALA A 64 -1.54 11.73 1.35
N TYR A 65 -2.78 11.68 1.86
CA TYR A 65 -3.45 10.43 2.18
C TYR A 65 -3.69 9.58 0.92
N ALA A 66 -4.22 10.16 -0.17
CA ALA A 66 -4.39 9.45 -1.43
C ALA A 66 -3.05 8.89 -1.97
N TYR A 67 -1.96 9.66 -1.84
CA TYR A 67 -0.62 9.21 -2.20
C TYR A 67 -0.14 8.04 -1.34
N LEU A 68 -0.34 8.10 -0.01
CA LEU A 68 -0.01 7.00 0.90
C LEU A 68 -0.73 5.71 0.50
N ILE A 69 -2.03 5.79 0.23
CA ILE A 69 -2.80 4.60 -0.15
C ILE A 69 -2.33 4.07 -1.52
N GLY A 70 -2.09 4.94 -2.50
CA GLY A 70 -1.53 4.53 -3.79
C GLY A 70 -0.14 3.88 -3.68
N MET A 71 0.68 4.28 -2.70
CA MET A 71 1.96 3.61 -2.42
C MET A 71 1.77 2.19 -1.85
N LEU A 72 0.73 1.97 -1.04
CA LEU A 72 0.43 0.67 -0.46
C LEU A 72 -0.08 -0.32 -1.52
N THR A 73 -0.96 0.13 -2.42
CA THR A 73 -1.65 -0.73 -3.38
C THR A 73 -0.93 -0.85 -4.74
N GLY A 74 -0.17 0.17 -5.15
CA GLY A 74 0.28 0.30 -6.54
C GLY A 74 1.31 -0.72 -7.01
N GLN A 75 2.12 -1.30 -6.13
CA GLN A 75 3.04 -2.38 -6.50
C GLN A 75 2.30 -3.70 -6.70
N ALA A 76 1.41 -4.05 -5.77
CA ALA A 76 0.63 -5.28 -5.84
C ALA A 76 -0.30 -5.29 -7.07
N ALA A 77 -0.91 -4.15 -7.40
CA ALA A 77 -1.75 -4.01 -8.59
C ALA A 77 -1.00 -4.32 -9.90
N ARG A 78 0.28 -3.93 -10.02
CA ARG A 78 1.09 -4.26 -11.20
C ARG A 78 1.39 -5.76 -11.31
N ASP A 79 1.67 -6.42 -10.19
CA ASP A 79 1.92 -7.86 -10.17
C ASP A 79 0.65 -8.66 -10.52
N ALA A 80 -0.53 -8.12 -10.23
CA ALA A 80 -1.82 -8.68 -10.60
C ALA A 80 -2.14 -8.55 -12.11
N ASP A 81 -1.62 -7.52 -12.78
CA ASP A 81 -1.87 -7.23 -14.21
C ASP A 81 -0.77 -7.79 -15.13
N ALA A 82 -0.06 -8.85 -14.72
CA ALA A 82 0.98 -9.49 -15.51
C ALA A 82 0.40 -10.62 -16.39
N PRO A 83 0.02 -10.36 -17.67
CA PRO A 83 -0.77 -11.30 -18.49
C PRO A 83 0.01 -12.54 -18.91
N ASP A 84 1.33 -12.50 -18.83
CA ASP A 84 2.25 -13.59 -19.13
C ASP A 84 2.35 -14.62 -17.98
N ARG A 85 1.80 -14.31 -16.81
CA ARG A 85 1.85 -15.16 -15.61
C ARG A 85 0.52 -15.89 -15.38
N SER A 86 0.62 -17.12 -14.91
CA SER A 86 -0.54 -17.91 -14.46
C SER A 86 -1.30 -17.19 -13.34
N ALA A 87 -2.61 -17.42 -13.21
CA ALA A 87 -3.45 -16.78 -12.20
C ALA A 87 -2.95 -17.04 -10.77
N GLU A 88 -2.46 -18.25 -10.50
CA GLU A 88 -1.89 -18.68 -9.21
C GLU A 88 -0.66 -17.84 -8.85
N SER A 89 0.20 -17.62 -9.84
CA SER A 89 1.42 -16.81 -9.68
C SER A 89 1.10 -15.33 -9.47
N ARG A 90 0.08 -14.79 -10.15
CA ARG A 90 -0.39 -13.42 -9.96
C ARG A 90 -0.98 -13.22 -8.56
N LEU A 91 -1.87 -14.11 -8.13
CA LEU A 91 -2.47 -14.06 -6.79
C LEU A 91 -1.43 -14.23 -5.67
N ALA A 92 -0.53 -15.20 -5.81
CA ALA A 92 0.56 -15.39 -4.85
C ALA A 92 1.45 -14.15 -4.74
N SER A 93 1.80 -13.53 -5.87
CA SER A 93 2.64 -12.31 -5.86
C SER A 93 1.90 -11.12 -5.27
N PHE A 94 0.62 -10.96 -5.59
CA PHE A 94 -0.22 -9.91 -5.03
C PHE A 94 -0.25 -9.99 -3.50
N ILE A 95 -0.50 -11.18 -2.93
CA ILE A 95 -0.51 -11.39 -1.48
C ILE A 95 0.89 -11.16 -0.89
N ALA A 96 1.91 -11.80 -1.45
CA ALA A 96 3.28 -11.73 -0.94
C ALA A 96 3.84 -10.30 -0.95
N ARG A 97 3.54 -9.50 -1.99
CA ARG A 97 4.01 -8.11 -2.12
C ARG A 97 3.43 -7.20 -1.04
N ASN A 98 2.18 -7.41 -0.65
CA ASN A 98 1.57 -6.66 0.45
C ASN A 98 2.22 -7.00 1.80
N LEU A 99 2.79 -8.20 1.93
CA LEU A 99 3.38 -8.74 3.15
C LEU A 99 4.92 -8.81 3.09
N SER A 100 5.54 -7.98 2.28
CA SER A 100 7.00 -7.85 2.15
C SER A 100 7.43 -6.39 2.18
N GLU A 101 8.71 -6.13 2.41
CA GLU A 101 9.26 -4.80 2.16
C GLU A 101 9.12 -4.40 0.67
N PRO A 102 8.89 -3.11 0.35
CA PRO A 102 8.80 -1.97 1.26
C PRO A 102 7.37 -1.70 1.79
N ASN A 103 6.43 -2.63 1.62
CA ASN A 103 5.04 -2.44 2.08
C ASN A 103 4.87 -2.68 3.57
N LEU A 104 5.60 -3.64 4.14
CA LEU A 104 5.82 -3.72 5.58
C LEU A 104 6.70 -2.55 6.01
N SER A 105 6.15 -1.63 6.80
CA SER A 105 6.83 -0.42 7.20
C SER A 105 6.18 0.25 8.40
N SER A 106 6.94 0.44 9.48
CA SER A 106 6.54 1.21 10.67
C SER A 106 6.08 2.63 10.32
N PHE A 107 6.73 3.27 9.35
CA PHE A 107 6.33 4.59 8.85
C PHE A 107 4.94 4.57 8.21
N LYS A 108 4.69 3.63 7.29
CA LYS A 108 3.40 3.54 6.58
C LYS A 108 2.25 3.18 7.52
N VAL A 109 2.46 2.24 8.45
CA VAL A 109 1.40 1.83 9.40
C VAL A 109 1.06 2.95 10.39
N SER A 110 2.05 3.73 10.85
CA SER A 110 1.82 4.88 11.72
C SER A 110 1.00 5.98 11.03
N LEU A 111 1.33 6.28 9.77
CA LEU A 111 0.58 7.23 8.95
C LEU A 111 -0.84 6.72 8.69
N TRP A 112 -0.99 5.46 8.30
CA TRP A 112 -2.29 4.85 8.09
C TRP A 112 -3.15 4.94 9.35
N ALA A 113 -2.60 4.61 10.52
CA ALA A 113 -3.29 4.73 11.81
C ALA A 113 -3.70 6.18 12.14
N THR A 114 -2.87 7.16 11.75
CA THR A 114 -3.18 8.58 11.89
C THR A 114 -4.34 9.00 11.00
N PHE A 115 -4.35 8.57 9.74
CA PHE A 115 -5.38 8.95 8.77
C PHE A 115 -6.70 8.19 8.98
N ILE A 116 -6.67 6.90 9.30
CA ILE A 116 -7.89 6.10 9.53
C ILE A 116 -8.74 6.68 10.67
N GLY A 117 -8.08 7.29 11.67
CA GLY A 117 -8.75 7.99 12.77
C GLY A 117 -9.64 9.15 12.34
N VAL A 118 -9.36 9.78 11.20
CA VAL A 118 -10.12 10.92 10.66
C VAL A 118 -11.06 10.57 9.51
N VAL A 119 -10.94 9.37 8.93
CA VAL A 119 -11.78 8.91 7.79
C VAL A 119 -13.28 9.09 8.06
N ARG A 120 -13.77 8.75 9.26
CA ARG A 120 -15.20 8.88 9.59
C ARG A 120 -15.68 10.33 9.78
N SER A 121 -14.76 11.26 9.95
CA SER A 121 -15.06 12.67 10.28
C SER A 121 -15.01 13.61 9.08
N ASP A 122 -14.37 13.20 7.98
CA ASP A 122 -14.21 14.00 6.77
C ASP A 122 -14.67 13.19 5.53
N PRO A 123 -15.72 13.63 4.81
CA PRO A 123 -16.26 12.92 3.66
C PRO A 123 -15.26 12.63 2.54
N GLU A 124 -14.25 13.48 2.34
CA GLU A 124 -13.25 13.24 1.28
C GLU A 124 -12.25 12.14 1.69
N PHE A 125 -11.89 12.05 2.97
CA PHE A 125 -11.08 10.92 3.44
C PHE A 125 -11.86 9.61 3.35
N ASP A 126 -13.16 9.62 3.70
CA ASP A 126 -14.06 8.47 3.51
C ASP A 126 -14.15 8.04 2.04
N ARG A 127 -14.30 9.00 1.12
CA ARG A 127 -14.33 8.73 -0.33
C ARG A 127 -13.02 8.09 -0.79
N ILE A 128 -11.87 8.70 -0.50
CA ILE A 128 -10.54 8.17 -0.87
C ILE A 128 -10.35 6.75 -0.30
N HIS A 129 -10.71 6.54 0.97
CA HIS A 129 -10.57 5.24 1.60
C HIS A 129 -11.43 4.17 0.92
N LYS A 130 -12.70 4.49 0.61
CA LYS A 130 -13.63 3.57 -0.06
C LYS A 130 -13.21 3.23 -1.47
N GLU A 131 -12.77 4.22 -2.24
CA GLU A 131 -12.29 4.01 -3.62
C GLU A 131 -11.11 3.04 -3.62
N SER A 132 -10.08 3.31 -2.81
CA SER A 132 -8.90 2.45 -2.78
C SER A 132 -9.18 1.05 -2.22
N TYR A 133 -10.06 0.93 -1.21
CA TYR A 133 -10.49 -0.37 -0.71
C TYR A 133 -11.29 -1.15 -1.78
N GLY A 134 -12.12 -0.44 -2.56
CA GLY A 134 -12.84 -0.99 -3.70
C GLY A 134 -11.89 -1.52 -4.77
N GLU A 135 -10.92 -0.73 -5.20
CA GLU A 135 -9.89 -1.13 -6.17
C GLU A 135 -9.12 -2.38 -5.72
N PHE A 136 -8.75 -2.45 -4.44
CA PHE A 136 -8.06 -3.61 -3.89
C PHE A 136 -8.93 -4.88 -3.94
N LEU A 137 -10.21 -4.78 -3.59
CA LEU A 137 -11.14 -5.88 -3.69
C LEU A 137 -11.40 -6.28 -5.14
N GLU A 138 -11.52 -5.33 -6.07
CA GLU A 138 -11.73 -5.61 -7.50
C GLU A 138 -10.59 -6.47 -8.08
N ILE A 139 -9.35 -6.21 -7.68
CA ILE A 139 -8.19 -7.03 -8.07
C ILE A 139 -8.36 -8.48 -7.57
N LEU A 140 -8.72 -8.66 -6.29
CA LEU A 140 -8.96 -10.00 -5.73
C LEU A 140 -10.16 -10.69 -6.39
N GLU A 141 -11.22 -9.94 -6.67
CA GLU A 141 -12.43 -10.43 -7.34
C GLU A 141 -12.16 -10.85 -8.80
N GLY A 142 -11.12 -10.31 -9.44
CA GLY A 142 -10.61 -10.79 -10.73
C GLY A 142 -9.73 -12.04 -10.60
N LEU A 143 -8.77 -12.05 -9.68
CA LEU A 143 -7.78 -13.13 -9.57
C LEU A 143 -8.33 -14.42 -8.96
N ILE A 144 -9.16 -14.34 -7.92
CA ILE A 144 -9.62 -15.51 -7.17
C ILE A 144 -10.46 -16.47 -8.04
N PRO A 145 -11.46 -16.01 -8.83
CA PRO A 145 -12.22 -16.90 -9.68
C PRO A 145 -11.37 -17.58 -10.75
N GLU A 146 -10.38 -16.89 -11.32
CA GLU A 146 -9.47 -17.47 -12.31
C GLU A 146 -8.66 -18.62 -11.72
N VAL A 147 -8.09 -18.42 -10.52
CA VAL A 147 -7.37 -19.48 -9.79
C VAL A 147 -8.29 -20.66 -9.48
N LEU A 148 -9.49 -20.41 -8.94
CA LEU A 148 -10.41 -21.49 -8.59
C LEU A 148 -10.90 -22.26 -9.82
N ALA A 149 -11.14 -21.58 -10.94
CA ALA A 149 -11.53 -22.20 -12.21
C ALA A 149 -10.44 -23.11 -12.78
N ALA A 150 -9.16 -22.72 -12.68
CA ALA A 150 -8.02 -23.56 -13.07
C ALA A 150 -7.97 -24.88 -12.29
N HIS A 151 -8.53 -24.90 -11.08
CA HIS A 151 -8.66 -26.06 -10.21
C HIS A 151 -10.05 -26.71 -10.25
N GLY A 152 -10.86 -26.43 -11.28
CA GLY A 152 -12.15 -27.07 -11.51
C GLY A 152 -13.29 -26.60 -10.59
N ARG A 153 -13.11 -25.47 -9.89
CA ARG A 153 -14.11 -24.88 -9.01
C ARG A 153 -14.62 -23.56 -9.56
N SER A 154 -15.85 -23.56 -10.05
CA SER A 154 -16.56 -22.31 -10.37
C SER A 154 -17.15 -21.68 -9.11
N VAL A 155 -17.17 -20.36 -9.05
CA VAL A 155 -17.74 -19.58 -7.94
C VAL A 155 -18.73 -18.55 -8.44
N THR A 156 -19.77 -18.29 -7.65
CA THR A 156 -20.72 -17.20 -7.89
C THR A 156 -20.11 -15.85 -7.51
N ALA A 157 -20.63 -14.74 -8.06
CA ALA A 157 -20.17 -13.39 -7.68
C ALA A 157 -20.25 -13.12 -6.17
N ALA A 158 -21.29 -13.65 -5.49
CA ALA A 158 -21.43 -13.51 -4.05
C ALA A 158 -20.36 -14.29 -3.27
N GLU A 159 -19.93 -15.46 -3.78
CA GLU A 159 -18.82 -16.23 -3.21
C GLU A 159 -17.49 -15.54 -3.47
N THR A 160 -17.24 -15.06 -4.69
CA THR A 160 -16.05 -14.29 -5.05
C THR A 160 -15.84 -13.11 -4.12
N LYS A 161 -16.89 -12.33 -3.87
CA LYS A 161 -16.84 -11.20 -2.95
C LYS A 161 -16.50 -11.62 -1.52
N ARG A 162 -17.12 -12.71 -1.01
CA ARG A 162 -16.81 -13.23 0.33
C ARG A 162 -15.35 -13.69 0.44
N LEU A 163 -14.84 -14.42 -0.55
CA LEU A 163 -13.46 -14.89 -0.55
C LEU A 163 -12.47 -13.73 -0.64
N SER A 164 -12.78 -12.70 -1.43
CA SER A 164 -11.95 -11.48 -1.55
C SER A 164 -11.86 -10.73 -0.22
N ILE A 165 -12.98 -10.60 0.51
CA ILE A 165 -12.98 -10.00 1.86
C ILE A 165 -12.13 -10.83 2.84
N VAL A 166 -12.21 -12.16 2.78
CA VAL A 166 -11.43 -13.05 3.65
C VAL A 166 -9.94 -12.94 3.36
N VAL A 167 -9.53 -13.01 2.09
CA VAL A 167 -8.13 -12.84 1.68
C VAL A 167 -7.61 -11.46 2.07
N ASN A 168 -8.39 -10.39 1.83
CA ASN A 168 -8.02 -9.05 2.25
C ASN A 168 -7.85 -8.96 3.78
N GLY A 169 -8.74 -9.55 4.57
CA GLY A 169 -8.63 -9.55 6.02
C GLY A 169 -7.35 -10.22 6.54
N VAL A 170 -6.88 -11.27 5.88
CA VAL A 170 -5.58 -11.90 6.19
C VAL A 170 -4.43 -10.96 5.85
N ILE A 171 -4.47 -10.31 4.68
CA ILE A 171 -3.45 -9.35 4.26
C ILE A 171 -3.38 -8.18 5.26
N ASP A 172 -4.51 -7.54 5.58
CA ASP A 172 -4.55 -6.40 6.49
C ASP A 172 -4.03 -6.76 7.89
N GLY A 173 -4.45 -7.91 8.42
CA GLY A 173 -4.01 -8.40 9.73
C GLY A 173 -2.50 -8.63 9.77
N LEU A 174 -1.96 -9.36 8.78
CA LEU A 174 -0.52 -9.64 8.73
C LEU A 174 0.31 -8.40 8.37
N TRP A 175 -0.23 -7.48 7.57
CA TRP A 175 0.42 -6.22 7.25
C TRP A 175 0.55 -5.33 8.49
N LEU A 176 -0.51 -5.23 9.30
CA LEU A 176 -0.49 -4.51 10.57
C LEU A 176 0.56 -5.11 11.51
N GLU A 177 0.47 -6.42 11.74
CA GLU A 177 1.37 -7.16 12.62
C GLU A 177 2.83 -7.03 12.18
N GLY A 178 3.12 -7.22 10.89
CA GLY A 178 4.47 -7.11 10.33
C GLY A 178 5.05 -5.70 10.30
N SER A 179 4.20 -4.67 10.26
CA SER A 179 4.64 -3.28 10.20
C SER A 179 4.89 -2.65 11.57
N LEU A 180 4.43 -3.27 12.66
CA LEU A 180 4.55 -2.69 14.00
C LEU A 180 5.96 -2.79 14.61
N GLU A 181 6.88 -3.55 13.99
CA GLU A 181 8.29 -3.68 14.42
C GLU A 181 8.48 -3.96 15.93
N HIS A 182 7.55 -4.71 16.54
CA HIS A 182 7.56 -4.95 17.98
C HIS A 182 8.70 -5.90 18.45
N GLY A 183 9.46 -6.50 17.53
CA GLY A 183 10.63 -7.34 17.82
C GLY A 183 10.34 -8.72 18.44
N ILE A 184 9.10 -9.20 18.32
CA ILE A 184 8.67 -10.49 18.93
C ILE A 184 8.94 -11.66 17.96
N TYR A 185 8.92 -11.41 16.65
CA TYR A 185 9.25 -12.40 15.62
C TYR A 185 9.86 -11.71 14.39
N ASP A 186 10.51 -12.52 13.54
CA ASP A 186 11.07 -12.07 12.26
C ASP A 186 9.97 -11.94 11.20
N PRO A 187 9.72 -10.74 10.65
CA PRO A 187 8.68 -10.53 9.65
C PRO A 187 9.00 -11.15 8.28
N SER A 188 10.24 -11.63 8.04
CA SER A 188 10.66 -12.17 6.75
C SER A 188 9.82 -13.36 6.25
N GLY A 189 9.18 -14.09 7.18
CA GLY A 189 8.28 -15.21 6.87
C GLY A 189 6.82 -14.83 6.63
N LEU A 190 6.41 -13.57 6.81
CA LEU A 190 5.00 -13.18 6.76
C LEU A 190 4.36 -13.36 5.39
N ALA A 191 5.12 -13.13 4.31
CA ALA A 191 4.65 -13.38 2.96
C ALA A 191 4.29 -14.87 2.75
N GLU A 192 5.14 -15.78 3.22
CA GLU A 192 4.89 -17.23 3.15
C GLU A 192 3.67 -17.63 4.00
N ILE A 193 3.59 -17.11 5.23
CA ILE A 193 2.45 -17.33 6.13
C ILE A 193 1.14 -16.85 5.49
N GLY A 194 1.12 -15.64 4.93
CA GLY A 194 -0.08 -15.06 4.34
C GLY A 194 -0.55 -15.78 3.09
N VAL A 195 0.38 -16.17 2.20
CA VAL A 195 0.05 -16.94 1.01
C VAL A 195 -0.45 -18.35 1.38
N ALA A 196 0.21 -19.03 2.32
CA ALA A 196 -0.22 -20.35 2.80
C ALA A 196 -1.62 -20.28 3.46
N ALA A 197 -1.86 -19.25 4.29
CA ALA A 197 -3.17 -19.04 4.90
C ALA A 197 -4.27 -18.79 3.84
N CYS A 198 -3.98 -18.00 2.82
CA CYS A 198 -4.93 -17.76 1.72
C CYS A 198 -5.16 -19.03 0.89
N GLU A 199 -4.14 -19.84 0.65
CA GLU A 199 -4.26 -21.14 -0.03
C GLU A 199 -5.24 -22.06 0.70
N ASP A 200 -5.11 -22.17 2.03
CA ASP A 200 -6.01 -22.96 2.88
C ASP A 200 -7.44 -22.38 2.88
N LEU A 201 -7.60 -21.05 3.03
CA LEU A 201 -8.90 -20.37 3.07
C LEU A 201 -9.66 -20.44 1.73
N LEU A 202 -8.93 -20.51 0.62
CA LEU A 202 -9.49 -20.72 -0.71
C LEU A 202 -9.80 -22.21 -0.99
N HIS A 203 -9.46 -23.11 -0.06
CA HIS A 203 -9.55 -24.56 -0.20
C HIS A 203 -8.79 -25.10 -1.42
N LEU A 204 -7.61 -24.55 -1.68
CA LEU A 204 -6.72 -25.01 -2.74
C LEU A 204 -5.86 -26.18 -2.26
N PRO A 205 -5.41 -27.07 -3.15
CA PRO A 205 -4.39 -28.05 -2.81
C PRO A 205 -3.13 -27.37 -2.27
N LYS A 206 -2.46 -27.98 -1.28
CA LYS A 206 -1.22 -27.44 -0.74
C LYS A 206 -0.15 -27.28 -1.83
N GLY A 207 0.56 -26.16 -1.83
CA GLY A 207 1.57 -25.85 -2.86
C GLY A 207 1.00 -25.20 -4.11
N THR A 208 -0.29 -24.82 -4.14
CA THR A 208 -0.91 -24.18 -5.30
C THR A 208 -0.38 -22.76 -5.52
N LEU A 209 -0.41 -21.94 -4.47
CA LEU A 209 0.09 -20.56 -4.44
C LEU A 209 1.50 -20.49 -3.88
N THR A 210 1.78 -21.25 -2.81
CA THR A 210 3.06 -21.16 -2.08
C THR A 210 4.29 -21.50 -2.94
N ARG A 211 4.16 -22.38 -3.94
CA ARG A 211 5.24 -22.67 -4.90
C ARG A 211 5.62 -21.48 -5.78
N HIS A 212 4.75 -20.48 -5.89
CA HIS A 212 4.96 -19.27 -6.68
C HIS A 212 5.51 -18.12 -5.85
N ILE A 213 5.76 -18.34 -4.55
CA ILE A 213 6.59 -17.47 -3.73
C ILE A 213 8.04 -17.78 -4.11
N ASP A 214 8.43 -17.37 -5.31
CA ASP A 214 9.77 -17.68 -5.79
C ASP A 214 10.80 -16.75 -5.14
N LEU A 215 11.98 -17.32 -4.91
CA LEU A 215 13.12 -16.86 -4.13
C LEU A 215 13.84 -15.62 -4.69
N ASP A 216 13.17 -14.85 -5.56
CA ASP A 216 13.69 -13.67 -6.27
C ASP A 216 13.95 -12.47 -5.36
N ALA A 217 13.39 -12.46 -4.14
CA ALA A 217 13.80 -11.50 -3.12
C ALA A 217 15.32 -11.63 -2.80
N ARG A 218 15.87 -12.85 -2.81
CA ARG A 218 17.30 -13.08 -2.56
C ARG A 218 18.20 -12.70 -3.75
N ALA A 219 17.66 -12.67 -4.97
CA ALA A 219 18.41 -12.27 -6.16
C ALA A 219 18.43 -10.75 -6.36
N GLN A 220 17.36 -10.05 -5.98
CA GLN A 220 17.31 -8.58 -6.04
C GLN A 220 18.15 -7.91 -4.94
N ASP A 221 18.27 -8.53 -3.77
CA ASP A 221 19.15 -8.04 -2.70
C ASP A 221 20.65 -8.26 -2.96
N ARG A 222 21.03 -9.35 -3.65
CA ARG A 222 22.43 -9.57 -4.05
C ARG A 222 22.89 -8.70 -5.23
N ALA A 223 21.95 -8.13 -5.99
CA ALA A 223 22.26 -7.16 -7.05
C ALA A 223 22.36 -5.71 -6.54
N ARG A 224 22.04 -5.47 -5.25
CA ARG A 224 22.05 -4.14 -4.61
C ARG A 224 23.01 -4.01 -3.42
N ALA A 225 23.74 -5.06 -3.06
CA ALA A 225 24.85 -5.05 -2.11
C ALA A 225 26.20 -4.99 -2.85
#